data_AF-A0A5D4U6R4-F1
#
_entry.id   AF-A0A5D4U6R4-F1
#
_cell.length_a   1.000
_cell.length_b   1.000
_cell.length_c   1.000
_cell.angle_alpha   90.00
_cell.angle_beta   90.00
_cell.angle_gamma   90.00
#
_symmetry.space_group_name_H-M   'P 1'
#
loop_
_entity.id
_entity.type
_entity.pdbx_description
1 polymer ?
#
loop_
_entity_poly.entity_id
_entity_poly.type
_entity_poly.pdbx_seq_one_letter_code
_entity_poly.pdbx_strand_id
1 'polypeptide(L)' 'MKDKALRTSYIALNVFCYLMLIGVFIFVVLTADALGEIGRLSIWVITLLSLLFVSVLGSVQIVTWIKEGKL' A
#
# COMPACT_ATOMS: atom_id res chain seq x y z
N MET A 1 -16.05 22.37 -2.84
CA MET A 1 -15.64 21.81 -1.52
C MET A 1 -15.70 20.28 -1.48
N LYS A 2 -16.68 19.64 -2.13
CA LYS A 2 -16.85 18.18 -2.18
C LYS A 2 -15.64 17.44 -2.80
N ASP A 3 -15.09 17.97 -3.90
CA ASP A 3 -13.94 17.36 -4.61
C ASP A 3 -12.63 17.47 -3.84
N LYS A 4 -12.38 18.62 -3.18
CA LYS A 4 -11.17 18.78 -2.34
C LYS A 4 -11.13 17.80 -1.17
N ALA A 5 -12.26 17.57 -0.50
CA ALA A 5 -12.33 16.62 0.62
C ALA A 5 -12.13 15.17 0.13
N LEU A 6 -12.77 14.83 -0.99
CA LEU A 6 -12.63 13.53 -1.65
C LEU A 6 -11.15 13.28 -2.05
N ARG A 7 -10.51 14.28 -2.65
CA ARG A 7 -9.09 14.23 -3.04
C ARG A 7 -8.17 13.99 -1.85
N THR A 8 -8.37 14.73 -0.77
CA THR A 8 -7.61 14.53 0.45
C THR A 8 -7.81 13.13 1.02
N SER A 9 -9.03 12.60 1.00
CA SER A 9 -9.30 11.24 1.50
C SER A 9 -8.61 10.14 0.69
N TYR A 10 -8.62 10.21 -0.64
CA TYR A 10 -7.94 9.21 -1.47
C TYR A 10 -6.42 9.27 -1.31
N ILE A 11 -5.85 10.47 -1.26
CA ILE A 11 -4.41 10.64 -1.01
C ILE A 11 -4.05 10.11 0.39
N ALA A 12 -4.83 10.45 1.41
CA ALA A 12 -4.60 9.98 2.78
C ALA A 12 -4.69 8.45 2.88
N LEU A 13 -5.69 7.83 2.23
CA LEU A 13 -5.83 6.38 2.20
C LEU A 13 -4.64 5.71 1.51
N ASN A 14 -4.18 6.27 0.40
CA ASN A 14 -3.02 5.73 -0.32
C ASN A 14 -1.71 5.90 0.48
N VAL A 15 -1.53 7.03 1.17
CA VAL A 15 -0.42 7.23 2.13
C VAL A 15 -0.48 6.20 3.24
N PHE A 16 -1.66 5.90 3.77
CA PHE A 16 -1.86 4.86 4.77
C PHE A 16 -1.49 3.46 4.25
N CYS A 17 -1.77 3.15 2.98
CA CYS A 17 -1.29 1.92 2.35
C CYS A 17 0.25 1.82 2.32
N TYR A 18 0.95 2.92 2.01
CA TYR A 18 2.42 2.95 2.09
C TYR A 18 2.94 2.80 3.52
N LEU A 19 2.27 3.39 4.52
CA LEU A 19 2.63 3.19 5.93
C LEU A 19 2.46 1.73 6.35
N MET A 20 1.36 1.08 5.96
CA MET A 20 1.19 -0.37 6.17
C MET A 20 2.30 -1.17 5.48
N LEU A 21 2.67 -0.81 4.25
CA LEU A 21 3.74 -1.49 3.51
C LEU A 21 5.05 -1.46 4.29
N ILE A 22 5.42 -0.30 4.81
CA ILE A 22 6.62 -0.14 5.64
C ILE A 22 6.50 -0.98 6.92
N GLY A 23 5.35 -0.95 7.59
CA GLY A 23 5.13 -1.74 8.80
C GLY A 23 5.24 -3.25 8.57
N VAL A 24 4.57 -3.77 7.55
CA VAL A 24 4.65 -5.19 7.16
C VAL A 24 6.07 -5.54 6.71
N PHE A 25 6.76 -4.63 6.01
CA PHE A 25 8.14 -4.87 5.56
C PHE A 25 9.08 -5.05 6.74
N ILE A 26 9.00 -4.15 7.73
CA ILE A 26 9.77 -4.25 8.97
C ILE A 26 9.44 -5.55 9.70
N PHE A 27 8.16 -5.91 9.82
CA PHE A 27 7.74 -7.16 10.44
C PHE A 27 8.37 -8.39 9.76
N VAL A 28 8.30 -8.46 8.42
CA VAL A 28 8.85 -9.58 7.66
C VAL A 28 10.36 -9.66 7.80
N VAL A 29 11.07 -8.53 7.76
CA VAL A 29 12.53 -8.51 7.91
C VAL A 29 12.96 -8.94 9.31
N LEU A 30 12.29 -8.44 10.37
CA LEU A 30 12.63 -8.77 11.76
C LEU A 30 12.27 -10.22 12.13
N THR A 31 11.30 -10.83 11.46
CA THR A 31 10.83 -12.19 11.74
C THR A 31 11.14 -13.17 10.61
N ALA A 32 12.04 -12.82 9.69
CA ALA A 32 12.30 -13.58 8.48
C ALA A 32 12.70 -15.04 8.78
N ASP A 33 13.59 -15.25 9.73
CA ASP A 33 14.06 -16.57 10.13
C ASP A 33 12.92 -17.40 10.74
N ALA A 34 12.19 -16.83 11.71
CA ALA A 34 11.04 -17.49 12.34
C ALA A 34 9.93 -17.82 11.33
N LEU A 35 9.67 -16.93 10.37
CA LEU A 35 8.72 -17.15 9.27
C LEU A 35 9.21 -18.22 8.30
N GLY A 36 10.52 -18.31 8.08
CA GLY A 36 11.17 -19.33 7.27
C GLY A 36 11.04 -20.72 7.90
N GLU A 37 11.31 -20.83 9.20
CA GLU A 37 11.21 -22.09 9.97
C GLU A 37 9.80 -22.68 9.91
N ILE A 38 8.75 -21.86 9.98
CA ILE A 38 7.35 -22.30 9.89
C ILE A 38 6.83 -22.38 8.44
N GLY A 39 7.69 -22.16 7.43
CA GLY A 39 7.34 -22.21 6.01
C GLY A 39 6.33 -21.14 5.55
N ARG A 40 6.19 -20.04 6.29
CA ARG A 40 5.24 -18.95 6.00
C ARG A 40 5.88 -17.71 5.38
N LEU A 41 7.20 -17.65 5.25
CA LEU A 41 7.87 -16.49 4.66
C LEU A 41 7.30 -16.13 3.27
N SER A 42 7.03 -17.14 2.42
CA SER A 42 6.48 -16.95 1.08
C SER A 42 5.13 -16.22 1.07
N ILE A 43 4.20 -16.55 1.99
CA ILE A 43 2.89 -15.88 2.01
C ILE A 43 3.02 -14.41 2.39
N TRP A 44 3.92 -14.10 3.33
CA TRP A 44 4.18 -12.72 3.75
C TRP A 44 4.89 -11.89 2.68
N VAL A 45 5.81 -12.50 1.92
CA VAL A 45 6.42 -11.85 0.75
C VAL A 45 5.36 -11.58 -0.32
N ILE A 46 4.44 -12.51 -0.58
CA ILE A 46 3.31 -12.29 -1.51
C ILE A 46 2.41 -11.16 -1.00
N THR A 47 2.12 -11.11 0.30
CA THR A 47 1.35 -10.01 0.91
C THR A 47 2.06 -8.66 0.70
N LEU A 48 3.38 -8.59 0.89
CA LEU A 48 4.17 -7.39 0.64
C LEU A 48 4.08 -6.92 -0.81
N LEU A 49 4.28 -7.84 -1.76
CA LEU A 49 4.17 -7.54 -3.18
C LEU A 49 2.76 -7.08 -3.57
N SER A 50 1.73 -7.73 -3.02
CA SER A 50 0.33 -7.35 -3.26
C SER A 50 0.02 -5.96 -2.72
N LEU A 51 0.51 -5.63 -1.52
CA LEU A 51 0.30 -4.33 -0.91
C LEU A 51 1.06 -3.21 -1.64
N LEU A 52 2.28 -3.51 -2.13
CA LEU A 52 3.03 -2.63 -3.01
C LEU A 52 2.25 -2.36 -4.30
N PHE A 53 1.73 -3.42 -4.93
CA PHE A 53 0.94 -3.29 -6.16
C PHE A 53 -0.30 -2.43 -5.96
N VAL A 54 -1.07 -2.66 -4.88
CA VAL A 54 -2.23 -1.83 -4.53
C VAL A 54 -1.84 -0.37 -4.30
N SER A 55 -0.73 -0.11 -3.60
CA SER A 55 -0.25 1.25 -3.32
C SER A 55 0.18 1.98 -4.60
N VAL A 56 0.84 1.29 -5.52
CA VAL A 56 1.25 1.85 -6.81
C VAL A 56 0.03 2.12 -7.69
N LEU A 57 -0.88 1.15 -7.83
CA LEU A 57 -2.11 1.33 -8.62
C LEU A 57 -2.99 2.44 -8.05
N GLY A 58 -3.14 2.51 -6.73
CA GLY A 58 -3.84 3.61 -6.07
C GLY A 58 -3.24 4.96 -6.40
N SER A 59 -1.91 5.07 -6.37
CA SER A 59 -1.18 6.27 -6.77
C SER A 59 -1.45 6.66 -8.24
N VAL A 60 -1.37 5.69 -9.16
CA VAL A 60 -1.62 5.90 -10.59
C VAL A 60 -3.06 6.36 -10.81
N GLN A 61 -4.04 5.69 -10.20
CA GLN A 61 -5.46 6.01 -10.36
C GLN A 61 -5.77 7.42 -9.84
N ILE A 62 -5.22 7.81 -8.68
CA ILE A 62 -5.39 9.16 -8.12
C ILE A 62 -4.82 10.20 -9.07
N VAL A 63 -3.62 9.98 -9.62
CA VAL A 63 -3.01 10.90 -10.59
C VAL A 63 -3.84 11.00 -11.86
N THR A 64 -4.34 9.87 -12.37
CA THR A 64 -5.22 9.85 -13.55
C THR A 64 -6.50 10.64 -13.32
N TRP A 65 -7.17 10.43 -12.18
CA TRP A 65 -8.40 11.17 -11.84
C TRP A 65 -8.17 12.67 -11.68
N ILE A 66 -7.02 13.07 -11.12
CA ILE A 66 -6.62 14.49 -11.06
C ILE A 66 -6.40 15.07 -12.46
N LYS A 67 -5.75 14.32 -13.37
CA LYS A 67 -5.52 14.76 -14.76
C LYS A 67 -6.81 14.87 -15.57
N GLU A 68 -7.75 13.97 -15.33
CA GLU A 68 -9.07 13.96 -16.00
C GLU A 68 -10.06 14.98 -15.41
N GLY A 69 -9.69 15.72 -14.35
CA GLY A 69 -10.57 16.67 -13.69
C GLY A 69 -11.74 16.02 -12.94
N LYS A 70 -11.65 14.71 -12.66
CA LYS A 70 -12.64 13.95 -11.88
C LYS A 70 -12.45 14.12 -10.36
N LEU A 71 -11.42 14.88 -9.94
CA LEU A 71 -10.94 15.00 -8.56
C LEU A 71 -10.21 16.33 -8.27
#